data_AF-A0A953UH04-F1
#
_entry.id   AF-A0A953UH04-F1
#
_cell.length_a   1.000
_cell.length_b   1.000
_cell.length_c   1.000
_cell.angle_alpha   90.00
_cell.angle_beta   90.00
_cell.angle_gamma   90.00
#
_symmetry.space_group_name_H-M   'P 1'
#
loop_
_entity.id
_entity.type
_entity.pdbx_description
1 polymer ?
#
loop_
_entity_poly.entity_id
_entity_poly.type
_entity_poly.pdbx_seq_one_letter_code
_entity_poly.pdbx_strand_id
1 'polypeptide(L)' 'MPDAEIQYVSDESGEPTAAIVPISLWREIESERETAYLLKSEAMKRRLIEAKERQQGLTLDEAVEKLGI' A
#
# COMPACT_ATOMS: atom_id res chain seq x y z
N MET A 1 -11.49 -5.13 -19.09
CA MET A 1 -10.62 -3.96 -19.33
C MET A 1 -9.39 -4.52 -20.02
N PRO A 2 -8.89 -3.96 -21.13
CA PRO A 2 -7.72 -4.55 -21.77
C PRO A 2 -6.58 -4.58 -20.76
N ASP A 3 -6.11 -5.79 -20.46
CA ASP A 3 -4.93 -6.03 -19.62
C ASP A 3 -3.76 -5.36 -20.34
N ALA A 4 -3.48 -4.11 -19.97
CA ALA A 4 -2.34 -3.41 -20.53
C ALA A 4 -1.10 -4.13 -19.98
N GLU A 5 -0.47 -4.92 -20.85
CA GLU A 5 0.65 -5.79 -20.50
C GLU A 5 1.86 -4.94 -20.05
N ILE A 6 2.55 -5.44 -19.02
CA ILE A 6 3.80 -4.86 -18.54
C ILE A 6 4.85 -5.03 -19.62
N GLN A 7 5.49 -3.93 -20.02
CA GLN A 7 6.60 -3.96 -20.96
C GLN A 7 7.92 -3.76 -20.21
N TYR A 8 8.96 -4.47 -20.63
CA TYR A 8 10.29 -4.36 -20.04
C TYR A 8 11.23 -3.62 -21.00
N VAL A 9 12.04 -2.73 -20.45
CA VAL A 9 13.10 -2.01 -21.14
C VAL A 9 14.43 -2.64 -20.71
N SER A 10 15.15 -3.22 -21.65
CA SER A 10 16.45 -3.84 -21.42
C SER A 10 17.60 -2.94 -21.85
N ASP A 11 18.75 -3.12 -21.21
CA ASP A 11 20.01 -2.50 -21.62
C ASP A 11 20.64 -3.22 -22.83
N GLU A 12 21.83 -2.77 -23.23
CA GLU A 12 22.62 -3.31 -24.33
C GLU A 12 23.08 -4.76 -24.13
N SER A 13 23.10 -5.26 -22.89
CA SER A 13 23.39 -6.66 -22.56
C SER A 13 22.13 -7.54 -22.55
N GLY A 14 20.95 -6.94 -22.72
CA GLY A 14 19.65 -7.61 -22.64
C GLY A 14 19.07 -7.68 -21.22
N GLU A 15 19.74 -7.09 -20.23
CA GLU A 15 19.30 -7.08 -18.84
C GLU A 15 18.16 -6.07 -18.65
N PRO A 16 17.00 -6.45 -18.08
CA PRO A 16 15.90 -5.53 -17.81
C PRO A 16 16.30 -4.44 -16.80
N THR A 17 16.20 -3.17 -17.18
CA THR A 17 16.52 -2.02 -16.32
C THR A 17 15.31 -1.20 -15.91
N ALA A 18 14.22 -1.25 -16.68
CA ALA A 18 12.98 -0.57 -16.33
C ALA A 18 11.75 -1.35 -16.83
N ALA A 19 10.58 -0.99 -16.28
CA ALA A 19 9.29 -1.51 -16.73
C ALA A 19 8.31 -0.36 -16.99
N ILE A 20 7.53 -0.49 -18.06
CA ILE A 20 6.40 0.38 -18.39
C ILE A 20 5.14 -0.36 -17.95
N VAL A 21 4.43 0.22 -16.99
CA VAL A 21 3.23 -0.36 -16.40
C VAL A 21 2.02 0.54 -16.64
N PRO A 22 0.80 -0.02 -16.65
CA PRO A 22 -0.41 0.78 -16.67
C PRO A 22 -0.50 1.67 -15.43
N ILE A 23 -1.03 2.89 -15.59
CA ILE A 23 -1.12 3.85 -14.48
C ILE A 23 -1.98 3.34 -13.31
N SER A 24 -2.98 2.50 -13.57
CA SER A 24 -3.79 1.86 -12.52
C SER A 24 -2.94 0.93 -11.65
N LEU A 25 -2.10 0.09 -12.29
CA LEU A 25 -1.20 -0.82 -11.62
C LEU A 25 -0.11 -0.07 -10.84
N TRP A 26 0.43 1.02 -11.40
CA TRP A 26 1.39 1.86 -10.69
C TRP A 26 0.81 2.43 -9.39
N ARG A 27 -0.43 2.95 -9.43
CA ARG A 27 -1.11 3.49 -8.24
C ARG A 27 -1.35 2.44 -7.16
N GLU A 28 -1.66 1.21 -7.56
CA GLU A 28 -1.78 0.07 -6.63
C GLU A 28 -0.43 -0.22 -5.95
N ILE A 29 0.64 -0.39 -6.73
CA ILE A 29 2.00 -0.62 -6.22
C ILE A 29 2.47 0.54 -5.30
N GLU A 30 2.19 1.78 -5.69
CA GLU A 30 2.53 2.96 -4.87
C GLU A 30 1.76 2.97 -3.54
N SER A 31 0.47 2.61 -3.55
CA SER A 31 -0.35 2.53 -2.33
C SER A 31 0.17 1.48 -1.36
N GLU A 32 0.79 0.42 -1.87
CA GLU A 32 1.43 -0.60 -1.06
C GLU A 32 2.75 -0.13 -0.45
N ARG A 33 3.36 0.97 -0.91
CA ARG A 33 4.66 1.43 -0.43
C ARG A 33 4.62 1.86 1.03
N GLU A 34 3.53 2.50 1.46
CA GLU A 34 3.29 2.86 2.87
C GLU A 34 2.97 1.61 3.71
N THR A 35 2.16 0.71 3.18
CA THR A 35 1.84 -0.57 3.84
C THR A 35 3.08 -1.44 4.01
N ALA A 36 3.91 -1.57 2.99
CA ALA A 36 5.17 -2.30 3.00
C ALA A 36 6.17 -1.69 3.99
N TYR A 37 6.17 -0.37 4.15
CA TYR A 37 6.96 0.30 5.19
C TYR A 37 6.49 -0.11 6.60
N LEU A 38 5.18 -0.06 6.85
CA LEU A 38 4.62 -0.49 8.14
C LEU A 38 4.86 -1.98 8.42
N LEU A 39 4.84 -2.84 7.39
CA LEU A 39 5.08 -4.28 7.51
C LEU A 39 6.54 -4.65 7.85
N LYS A 40 7.50 -3.71 7.78
CA LYS A 40 8.89 -3.96 8.21
C LYS A 40 9.03 -4.20 9.72
N SER A 41 8.07 -3.78 10.52
CA SER A 41 8.05 -3.99 11.96
C SER A 41 7.01 -5.05 12.33
N GLU A 42 7.45 -6.14 12.98
CA GLU A 42 6.54 -7.19 13.47
C GLU A 42 5.45 -6.64 14.40
N ALA A 43 5.81 -5.67 15.25
CA ALA A 43 4.85 -5.01 16.13
C ALA A 43 3.78 -4.23 15.34
N MET A 44 4.19 -3.56 14.26
CA MET A 44 3.27 -2.78 13.43
C MET A 44 2.40 -3.69 12.54
N LYS A 45 2.97 -4.75 11.97
CA LYS A 45 2.23 -5.79 11.26
C LYS A 45 1.11 -6.37 12.13
N ARG A 46 1.41 -6.70 13.38
CA ARG A 46 0.40 -7.17 14.34
C ARG A 46 -0.71 -6.14 14.56
N ARG A 47 -0.35 -4.86 14.78
CA ARG A 47 -1.35 -3.77 14.94
C ARG A 47 -2.25 -3.61 13.73
N LEU A 48 -1.71 -3.72 12.52
CA LEU A 48 -2.47 -3.62 11.28
C LEU A 48 -3.46 -4.77 11.13
N ILE A 49 -3.04 -6.01 11.43
CA ILE A 49 -3.92 -7.18 11.40
C ILE A 49 -5.05 -7.01 12.42
N GLU A 50 -4.72 -6.63 13.66
CA GLU A 50 -5.71 -6.38 14.71
C GLU A 50 -6.69 -5.25 14.32
N ALA A 51 -6.20 -4.18 13.69
CA ALA A 51 -7.06 -3.09 13.23
C ALA A 51 -7.99 -3.52 12.10
N LYS A 52 -7.51 -4.33 11.15
CA LYS A 52 -8.30 -4.88 10.04
C LYS A 52 -9.46 -5.76 10.53
N GLU A 53 -9.25 -6.49 11.63
CA GLU A 53 -10.25 -7.40 12.19
C GLU A 53 -11.27 -6.71 13.11
N ARG A 54 -11.05 -5.44 13.48
CA ARG A 54 -11.99 -4.70 14.32
C ARG A 54 -13.27 -4.37 13.54
N GLN A 55 -14.40 -4.79 14.09
CA GLN A 55 -15.74 -4.43 13.62
C GLN A 55 -16.32 -3.21 14.35
N GLN A 56 -15.59 -2.70 15.33
CA GLN A 56 -16.03 -1.60 16.19
C GLN A 56 -15.12 -0.41 15.95
N GLY A 57 -15.72 0.78 15.89
CA GLY A 57 -15.03 2.04 15.75
C GLY A 57 -15.51 3.02 16.81
N LEU A 58 -14.93 4.20 16.77
CA LEU A 58 -15.35 5.35 17.54
C LEU A 58 -15.76 6.42 16.55
N THR A 59 -16.85 7.14 16.81
CA THR A 59 -17.20 8.30 16.00
C THR A 59 -16.17 9.42 16.18
N LEU A 60 -16.14 10.37 15.24
CA LEU A 60 -15.25 11.51 15.34
C LEU A 60 -15.52 12.32 16.62
N ASP A 61 -16.79 12.59 16.92
CA ASP A 61 -17.19 13.39 18.10
C ASP A 61 -16.75 12.73 19.42
N GLU A 62 -16.97 11.41 19.55
CA GLU A 62 -16.48 10.65 20.71
C GLU A 62 -14.94 10.64 20.77
N ALA A 63 -14.24 10.70 19.63
CA ALA A 63 -12.78 10.75 19.59
C ALA A 63 -12.25 12.08 20.09
N VAL A 64 -12.84 13.17 19.60
CA VAL A 64 -12.58 14.56 19.97
C VAL A 64 -12.78 14.72 21.48
N GLU A 65 -13.92 14.26 22.01
CA GLU A 65 -14.21 14.30 23.45
C GLU A 65 -13.20 13.52 24.29
N LYS A 66 -12.85 12.28 23.89
CA LYS A 66 -11.90 11.45 24.65
C LYS A 66 -10.46 11.95 24.59
N LEU A 67 -10.06 12.57 23.48
CA LEU A 67 -8.71 13.07 23.28
C LEU A 67 -8.53 14.51 23.79
N GLY A 68 -9.62 15.20 24.12
CA GLY A 68 -9.59 16.55 24.67
C GLY A 68 -9.08 17.60 23.69
N ILE A 69 -9.32 17.38 22.38
CA ILE A 69 -8.93 18.26 21.28
C ILE A 69 -10.16 18.88 20.61
#